data_AF-A0A9D5VUH0-F1
#
_entry.id   AF-A0A9D5VUH0-F1
#
_cell.length_a   1.000
_cell.length_b   1.000
_cell.length_c   1.000
_cell.angle_alpha   90.00
_cell.angle_beta   90.00
_cell.angle_gamma   90.00
#
_symmetry.space_group_name_H-M   'P 1'
#
loop_
_entity.id
_entity.type
_entity.pdbx_description
1 polymer ?
#
loop_
_entity_poly.entity_id
_entity_poly.type
_entity_poly.pdbx_seq_one_letter_code
_entity_poly.pdbx_strand_id
1 'polypeptide(L)'
;MSEKHKRHLIFNINKFQVRILLPMLLSALIILSFLSLIYYLSISKTSTILESSKGTTIVYDYSLGYLGSIETFFPFLTVIMSIIVVILIFWTYRISNRLVGPYERIIKEIDEILEGKRENITPLRKGDEMFEKLLNRINILIEMLKKNHII
;
A
#
# COMPACT_ATOMS: atom_id res chain seq x y z
N MET A 1 -23.15 -30.63 -10.74
CA MET A 1 -21.68 -30.48 -10.85
C MET A 1 -21.34 -29.07 -10.36
N SER A 2 -20.73 -28.97 -9.18
CA SER A 2 -20.47 -27.67 -8.51
C SER A 2 -19.28 -26.98 -9.19
N GLU A 3 -19.59 -25.98 -10.02
CA GLU A 3 -18.63 -25.01 -10.55
C GLU A 3 -17.94 -24.32 -9.36
N LYS A 4 -16.72 -24.77 -9.01
CA LYS A 4 -15.83 -24.07 -8.09
C LYS A 4 -15.52 -22.71 -8.69
N HIS A 5 -16.26 -21.68 -8.28
CA HIS A 5 -15.91 -20.28 -8.50
C HIS A 5 -14.55 -20.00 -7.86
N LYS A 6 -13.50 -20.20 -8.66
CA LYS A 6 -12.11 -19.93 -8.29
C LYS A 6 -11.98 -18.41 -8.24
N ARG A 7 -12.20 -17.81 -7.06
CA ARG A 7 -12.01 -16.38 -6.84
C ARG A 7 -10.63 -16.00 -7.37
N HIS A 8 -10.58 -15.26 -8.48
CA HIS A 8 -9.37 -14.64 -8.99
C HIS A 8 -8.92 -13.55 -8.01
N LEU A 9 -8.31 -13.97 -6.90
CA LEU A 9 -7.86 -13.09 -5.83
C LEU A 9 -6.83 -12.08 -6.37
N ILE A 10 -5.93 -12.50 -7.26
CA ILE A 10 -4.74 -11.73 -7.61
C ILE A 10 -5.04 -10.54 -8.55
N PHE A 11 -6.16 -10.56 -9.28
CA PHE A 11 -6.47 -9.54 -10.30
C PHE A 11 -7.78 -8.80 -10.10
N ASN A 12 -8.58 -9.13 -9.09
CA ASN A 12 -9.82 -8.40 -8.82
C ASN A 12 -9.56 -7.28 -7.80
N ILE A 13 -8.81 -6.27 -8.24
CA ILE A 13 -8.49 -5.10 -7.41
C ILE A 13 -9.74 -4.22 -7.34
N ASN A 14 -10.31 -4.06 -6.14
CA ASN A 14 -11.50 -3.22 -5.94
C ASN A 14 -11.16 -1.73 -6.23
N LYS A 15 -12.14 -0.92 -6.66
CA LYS A 15 -12.00 0.54 -6.85
C LYS A 15 -11.39 1.24 -5.62
N PHE A 16 -11.72 0.76 -4.41
CA PHE A 16 -11.12 1.23 -3.16
C PHE A 16 -9.64 0.88 -3.04
N GLN A 17 -9.26 -0.34 -3.43
CA GLN A 17 -7.87 -0.77 -3.44
C GLN A 17 -7.05 0.05 -4.43
N VAL A 18 -7.56 0.30 -5.65
CA VAL A 18 -6.89 1.16 -6.63
C VAL A 18 -6.68 2.57 -6.07
N ARG A 19 -7.69 3.13 -5.40
CA ARG A 19 -7.61 4.49 -4.83
C ARG A 19 -6.56 4.61 -3.70
N ILE A 20 -6.21 3.52 -3.02
CA ILE A 20 -5.16 3.50 -1.98
C ILE A 20 -3.80 3.09 -2.57
N LEU A 21 -3.77 2.03 -3.39
CA LEU A 21 -2.53 1.49 -3.97
C LEU A 21 -1.89 2.43 -4.98
N LEU A 22 -2.68 3.12 -5.82
CA LEU A 22 -2.16 4.00 -6.85
C LEU A 22 -1.34 5.18 -6.27
N PRO A 23 -1.86 6.00 -5.33
CA PRO A 23 -1.06 7.09 -4.76
C PRO A 23 0.14 6.59 -3.96
N MET A 24 0.03 5.41 -3.32
CA MET A 24 1.14 4.78 -2.60
C MET A 24 2.26 4.32 -3.55
N LEU A 25 1.90 3.74 -4.70
CA LEU A 25 2.85 3.34 -5.72
C LEU A 25 3.47 4.57 -6.40
N LEU A 26 2.67 5.60 -6.67
CA LEU A 26 3.14 6.85 -7.26
C LEU A 26 4.14 7.55 -6.34
N SER A 27 3.84 7.64 -5.03
CA SER A 27 4.75 8.25 -4.06
C SER A 27 6.06 7.46 -3.92
N ALA A 28 5.99 6.13 -3.93
CA ALA A 28 7.17 5.28 -3.92
C ALA A 28 8.04 5.48 -5.16
N LEU A 29 7.44 5.55 -6.36
CA LEU A 29 8.16 5.82 -7.61
C LEU A 29 8.81 7.20 -7.61
N ILE A 30 8.14 8.22 -7.07
CA ILE A 30 8.70 9.57 -6.94
C ILE A 30 9.93 9.55 -6.03
N ILE A 31 9.84 8.90 -4.86
CA ILE A 31 10.95 8.78 -3.90
C ILE A 31 12.14 8.05 -4.53
N LEU A 32 11.88 6.93 -5.23
CA LEU A 32 12.93 6.16 -5.91
C LEU A 32 13.58 6.95 -7.04
N SER A 33 12.78 7.68 -7.84
CA SER A 33 13.29 8.54 -8.92
C SER A 33 14.16 9.67 -8.35
N PHE A 34 13.74 10.27 -7.24
CA PHE A 34 14.49 11.32 -6.57
C PHE A 34 15.81 10.82 -5.97
N LEU A 35 15.79 9.66 -5.30
CA LEU A 35 17.01 9.00 -4.79
C LEU A 35 17.98 8.65 -5.93
N SER A 36 17.46 8.11 -7.04
CA SER A 36 18.26 7.79 -8.23
C SER A 36 18.87 9.04 -8.86
N LEU A 37 18.15 10.16 -8.88
CA LEU A 37 18.65 11.44 -9.39
C LEU A 37 19.76 11.99 -8.50
N ILE A 38 19.58 11.96 -7.18
CA ILE A 38 20.63 12.37 -6.23
C ILE A 38 21.89 11.54 -6.44
N TYR A 39 21.74 10.22 -6.53
CA TYR A 39 22.87 9.31 -6.77
C TYR A 39 23.60 9.63 -8.08
N TYR A 40 22.86 9.84 -9.18
CA TYR A 40 23.44 10.25 -10.46
C TYR A 40 24.21 11.57 -10.36
N LEU A 41 23.64 12.58 -9.69
CA LEU A 41 24.30 13.87 -9.49
C LEU A 41 25.56 13.74 -8.62
N SER A 42 25.54 12.89 -7.60
CA SER A 42 26.70 12.59 -6.76
C SER A 42 27.85 12.01 -7.59
N ILE A 43 27.60 10.99 -8.41
CA ILE A 43 28.64 10.38 -9.29
C ILE A 43 29.15 11.39 -10.32
N SER A 44 28.25 12.12 -10.97
CA SER A 44 28.63 13.04 -12.05
C SER A 44 29.60 14.13 -11.57
N LYS A 45 29.44 14.62 -10.33
CA LYS A 45 30.32 15.63 -9.73
C LYS A 45 31.69 15.08 -9.31
N THR A 46 31.78 13.81 -8.93
CA THR A 46 33.07 13.17 -8.60
C THR A 46 33.94 12.95 -9.85
N SER A 47 33.32 12.81 -11.02
CA SER A 47 34.02 12.39 -12.25
C SER A 47 34.77 13.48 -13.04
N THR A 48 34.79 14.74 -12.60
CA THR A 48 35.38 15.82 -13.41
C THR A 48 36.16 16.85 -12.60
N ILE A 49 37.46 16.61 -12.39
CA ILE A 49 38.51 17.64 -12.48
C ILE A 49 39.72 17.04 -13.20
N LEU A 50 39.76 17.22 -14.54
CA LEU A 50 40.96 17.07 -15.36
C LEU A 50 41.44 18.47 -15.74
N GLU A 51 42.04 19.19 -14.79
CA GLU A 51 42.84 20.36 -15.16
C GLU A 51 44.19 19.86 -15.68
N SER A 52 44.30 19.81 -17.01
CA SER A 52 45.58 19.63 -17.68
C SER A 52 46.34 20.96 -17.67
N SER A 53 47.05 21.24 -16.59
CA SER A 53 48.06 22.30 -16.55
C SER A 53 49.43 21.68 -16.82
N LYS A 54 50.00 21.98 -17.98
CA LYS A 54 51.40 21.71 -18.36
C LYS A 54 51.87 20.25 -18.26
N GLY A 55 51.19 19.33 -18.95
CA GLY A 55 51.76 18.01 -19.27
C GLY A 55 51.81 16.99 -18.13
N THR A 56 51.40 17.37 -16.92
CA THR A 56 51.10 16.43 -15.83
C THR A 56 49.59 16.36 -15.65
N THR A 57 48.98 15.23 -16.01
CA THR A 57 47.61 14.92 -15.61
C THR A 57 47.59 14.67 -14.11
N ILE A 58 47.28 15.70 -13.34
CA ILE A 58 46.96 15.53 -11.92
C ILE A 58 45.50 15.07 -11.89
N VAL A 59 45.31 13.76 -11.83
CA VAL A 59 44.01 13.19 -11.49
C VAL A 59 43.80 13.53 -10.02
N TYR A 60 42.98 14.53 -9.74
CA TYR A 60 42.42 14.69 -8.40
C TYR A 60 41.47 13.53 -8.20
N ASP A 61 42.02 12.40 -7.78
CA ASP A 61 41.23 11.31 -7.28
C ASP A 61 40.64 11.80 -5.95
N TYR A 62 39.44 12.39 -6.02
CA TYR A 62 38.64 12.68 -4.84
C TYR A 62 38.12 11.39 -4.18
N SER A 63 38.74 10.23 -4.44
CA SER A 63 38.73 9.04 -3.59
C SER A 63 39.39 9.30 -2.22
N LEU A 64 39.10 10.43 -1.58
CA LEU A 64 39.21 10.50 -0.12
C LEU A 64 38.37 9.33 0.41
N GLY A 65 39.01 8.34 1.06
CA GLY A 65 38.47 7.01 1.40
C GLY A 65 37.13 6.95 2.17
N TYR A 66 36.53 8.10 2.49
CA TYR A 66 35.15 8.23 2.95
C TYR A 66 34.11 8.23 1.82
N LEU A 67 34.42 8.71 0.61
CA LEU A 67 33.49 8.78 -0.53
C LEU A 67 33.26 7.42 -1.21
N GLY A 68 34.28 6.56 -1.31
CA GLY A 68 34.11 5.21 -1.89
C GLY A 68 33.18 4.30 -1.08
N SER A 69 33.11 4.50 0.24
CA SER A 69 32.14 3.83 1.11
C SER A 69 30.72 4.34 0.88
N ILE A 70 30.57 5.62 0.53
CA ILE A 70 29.28 6.25 0.22
C ILE A 70 28.77 5.80 -1.15
N GLU A 71 29.66 5.68 -2.14
CA GLU A 71 29.32 5.21 -3.50
C GLU A 71 28.78 3.78 -3.54
N THR A 72 29.25 2.91 -2.64
CA THR A 72 28.74 1.54 -2.49
C THR A 72 27.50 1.46 -1.60
N PHE A 73 27.32 2.40 -0.68
CA PHE A 73 26.17 2.45 0.23
C PHE A 73 24.87 2.89 -0.43
N PHE A 74 24.91 3.92 -1.31
CA PHE A 74 23.72 4.44 -1.99
C PHE A 74 22.95 3.42 -2.87
N PRO A 75 23.59 2.62 -3.73
CA PRO A 75 22.86 1.61 -4.51
C PRO A 75 22.27 0.54 -3.60
N PHE A 76 22.98 0.14 -2.54
CA PHE A 76 22.46 -0.80 -1.54
C PHE A 76 21.21 -0.26 -0.83
N LEU A 77 21.24 1.00 -0.40
CA LEU A 77 20.09 1.68 0.21
C LEU A 77 18.90 1.72 -0.76
N THR A 78 19.12 1.99 -2.04
CA THR A 78 18.08 2.05 -3.06
C THR A 78 17.40 0.70 -3.28
N VAL A 79 18.19 -0.39 -3.30
CA VAL A 79 17.66 -1.76 -3.40
C VAL A 79 16.83 -2.11 -2.15
N ILE A 80 17.33 -1.78 -0.95
CA ILE A 80 16.57 -2.01 0.30
C ILE A 80 15.24 -1.25 0.27
N MET A 81 15.25 0.03 -0.10
CA MET A 81 14.03 0.83 -0.18
C MET A 81 13.03 0.24 -1.19
N SER A 82 13.51 -0.29 -2.31
CA SER A 82 12.68 -0.97 -3.30
C SER A 82 12.02 -2.23 -2.71
N ILE A 83 12.76 -3.03 -1.95
CA ILE A 83 12.24 -4.22 -1.26
C ILE A 83 11.17 -3.81 -0.23
N ILE A 84 11.44 -2.77 0.57
CA ILE A 84 10.49 -2.24 1.56
C ILE A 84 9.19 -1.81 0.88
N VAL A 85 9.26 -1.09 -0.26
CA VAL A 85 8.08 -0.69 -1.03
C VAL A 85 7.27 -1.91 -1.47
N VAL A 86 7.92 -2.95 -2.00
CA VAL A 86 7.23 -4.19 -2.40
C VAL A 86 6.54 -4.84 -1.20
N ILE A 87 7.22 -4.96 -0.07
CA ILE A 87 6.65 -5.50 1.17
C ILE A 87 5.42 -4.68 1.59
N LEU A 88 5.53 -3.35 1.58
CA LEU A 88 4.44 -2.45 1.95
C LEU A 88 3.24 -2.59 0.98
N ILE A 89 3.47 -2.74 -0.32
CA ILE A 89 2.40 -3.01 -1.30
C ILE A 89 1.68 -4.32 -0.97
N PHE A 90 2.42 -5.40 -0.72
CA PHE A 90 1.84 -6.69 -0.33
C PHE A 90 1.06 -6.59 0.99
N TRP A 91 1.59 -5.85 1.96
CA TRP A 91 0.97 -5.69 3.27
C TRP A 91 -0.31 -4.86 3.19
N THR A 92 -0.29 -3.73 2.49
CA THR A 92 -1.46 -2.89 2.20
C THR A 92 -2.54 -3.68 1.46
N TYR A 93 -2.14 -4.45 0.45
CA TYR A 93 -3.06 -5.30 -0.30
C TYR A 93 -3.71 -6.36 0.60
N ARG A 94 -2.93 -7.02 1.47
CA ARG A 94 -3.43 -7.99 2.45
C ARG A 94 -4.40 -7.37 3.44
N ILE A 95 -4.08 -6.19 3.98
CA ILE A 95 -4.95 -5.46 4.92
C ILE A 95 -6.24 -5.06 4.21
N SER A 96 -6.15 -4.49 3.02
CA SER A 96 -7.32 -4.05 2.27
C SER A 96 -8.27 -5.20 1.94
N ASN A 97 -7.75 -6.36 1.50
CA ASN A 97 -8.56 -7.56 1.28
C ASN A 97 -9.27 -8.03 2.55
N ARG A 98 -8.64 -7.88 3.73
CA ARG A 98 -9.27 -8.23 5.00
C ARG A 98 -10.39 -7.26 5.38
N LEU A 99 -10.37 -6.01 4.92
CA LEU A 99 -11.36 -4.98 5.25
C LEU A 99 -12.53 -4.92 4.26
N VAL A 100 -12.25 -5.06 2.96
CA VAL A 100 -13.25 -4.92 1.89
C VAL A 100 -14.34 -6.00 1.99
N GLY A 101 -13.96 -7.24 2.30
CA GLY A 101 -14.91 -8.35 2.41
C GLY A 101 -15.99 -8.13 3.48
N PRO A 102 -15.60 -7.85 4.75
CA PRO A 102 -16.54 -7.47 5.80
C PRO A 102 -17.39 -6.25 5.44
N TYR A 103 -16.78 -5.22 4.85
CA TYR A 103 -17.48 -3.99 4.48
C TYR A 103 -18.60 -4.23 3.46
N GLU A 104 -18.31 -4.90 2.34
CA GLU A 104 -19.32 -5.21 1.31
C GLU A 104 -20.45 -6.08 1.86
N ARG A 105 -20.10 -7.02 2.74
CA ARG A 105 -21.08 -7.87 3.41
C ARG A 105 -22.01 -7.06 4.31
N ILE A 106 -21.47 -6.17 5.14
CA ILE A 106 -22.27 -5.33 6.04
C ILE A 106 -23.27 -4.48 5.24
N ILE A 107 -22.83 -3.86 4.14
CA ILE A 107 -23.71 -3.08 3.26
C ILE A 107 -24.85 -3.94 2.71
N LYS A 108 -24.52 -5.10 2.13
CA LYS A 108 -25.53 -6.02 1.59
C LYS A 108 -26.55 -6.45 2.65
N GLU A 109 -26.10 -6.74 3.86
CA GLU A 109 -26.99 -7.12 4.96
C GLU A 109 -27.90 -5.96 5.38
N ILE A 110 -27.40 -4.72 5.41
CA ILE A 110 -28.24 -3.53 5.69
C ILE A 110 -29.28 -3.34 4.58
N ASP A 111 -28.89 -3.45 3.31
CA ASP A 111 -29.80 -3.31 2.17
C ASP A 111 -30.92 -4.37 2.22
N GLU A 112 -30.58 -5.64 2.54
CA GLU A 112 -31.57 -6.71 2.70
C GLU A 112 -32.59 -6.44 3.83
N ILE A 113 -32.17 -5.75 4.89
CA ILE A 113 -33.04 -5.38 6.02
C ILE A 113 -33.94 -4.21 5.65
N LEU A 114 -33.41 -3.20 4.93
CA LEU A 114 -34.20 -2.09 4.42
C LEU A 114 -35.26 -2.54 3.41
N GLU A 115 -34.96 -3.59 2.64
CA GLU A 115 -35.92 -4.23 1.72
C GLU A 115 -36.92 -5.17 2.41
N GLY A 116 -36.84 -5.35 3.73
CA GLY A 116 -37.71 -6.25 4.50
C GLY A 116 -37.50 -7.74 4.21
N LYS A 117 -36.44 -8.11 3.48
CA LYS A 117 -36.12 -9.51 3.14
C LYS A 117 -35.48 -10.26 4.30
N ARG A 118 -34.96 -9.53 5.28
CA ARG A 118 -34.23 -10.09 6.40
C ARG A 118 -34.53 -9.33 7.67
N GLU A 119 -34.83 -10.06 8.73
CA GLU A 119 -35.18 -9.46 10.01
C GLU A 119 -33.96 -9.20 10.91
N ASN A 120 -32.88 -9.97 10.82
CA ASN A 120 -31.77 -9.89 11.79
C ASN A 120 -30.40 -9.82 11.10
N ILE A 121 -29.52 -8.96 11.63
CA ILE A 121 -28.10 -8.91 11.27
C ILE A 121 -27.39 -10.16 11.79
N THR A 122 -26.42 -10.63 11.00
CA THR A 122 -25.61 -11.81 11.32
C THR A 122 -24.57 -11.50 12.40
N PRO A 123 -24.24 -12.45 13.30
CA PRO A 123 -23.16 -12.27 14.27
C PRO A 123 -21.79 -12.01 13.62
N LEU A 124 -20.90 -11.41 14.41
CA LEU A 124 -19.51 -11.16 14.02
C LEU A 124 -18.84 -12.44 13.53
N ARG A 125 -18.20 -12.35 12.36
CA ARG A 125 -17.35 -13.42 11.84
C ARG A 125 -15.88 -13.11 12.12
N LYS A 126 -15.04 -14.17 12.16
CA LYS A 126 -13.58 -14.03 12.14
C LYS A 126 -13.15 -13.17 10.94
N GLY A 127 -12.62 -11.99 11.22
CA GLY A 127 -12.25 -10.98 10.21
C GLY A 127 -12.96 -9.63 10.40
N ASP A 128 -14.11 -9.60 11.08
CA ASP A 128 -14.95 -8.42 11.26
C ASP A 128 -14.60 -7.61 12.52
N GLU A 129 -13.50 -7.96 13.22
CA GLU A 129 -13.06 -7.36 14.49
C GLU A 129 -13.01 -5.82 14.43
N MET A 130 -12.58 -5.25 13.30
CA MET A 130 -12.51 -3.79 13.13
C MET A 130 -13.89 -3.13 13.09
N PHE A 131 -14.92 -3.87 12.70
CA PHE A 131 -16.31 -3.40 12.57
C PHE A 131 -17.19 -3.80 13.75
N GLU A 132 -16.65 -4.45 14.78
CA GLU A 132 -17.42 -4.96 15.92
C GLU A 132 -18.32 -3.90 16.55
N LYS A 133 -17.74 -2.74 16.88
CA LYS A 133 -18.48 -1.63 17.50
C LYS A 133 -19.54 -1.06 16.56
N LEU A 134 -19.27 -1.04 15.25
CA LEU A 134 -20.21 -0.55 14.25
C LEU A 134 -21.39 -1.52 14.13
N LEU A 135 -21.11 -2.82 13.99
CA LEU A 135 -22.10 -3.89 13.94
C LEU A 135 -23.00 -3.87 15.18
N ASN A 136 -22.43 -3.74 16.38
CA ASN A 136 -23.24 -3.64 17.61
C ASN A 136 -24.16 -2.43 17.61
N ARG A 137 -23.71 -1.26 17.13
CA ARG A 137 -24.54 -0.07 17.03
C ARG A 137 -25.66 -0.23 16.00
N ILE A 138 -25.37 -0.85 14.86
CA ILE A 138 -26.38 -1.11 13.83
C ILE A 138 -27.43 -2.10 14.35
N ASN A 139 -27.01 -3.14 15.08
CA ASN A 139 -27.93 -4.10 15.70
C ASN A 139 -28.91 -3.42 16.66
N ILE A 140 -28.40 -2.54 17.53
CA ILE A 140 -29.24 -1.76 18.46
C ILE A 140 -30.23 -0.89 17.69
N LEU A 141 -29.79 -0.21 16.62
CA LEU A 141 -30.68 0.63 15.81
C LEU A 141 -31.80 -0.17 15.15
N ILE A 142 -31.49 -1.35 14.62
CA ILE A 142 -32.49 -2.22 13.99
C ILE A 142 -33.49 -2.74 15.02
N GLU A 143 -33.03 -3.11 16.21
CA GLU A 143 -33.92 -3.52 17.29
C GLU A 143 -34.86 -2.38 17.71
N MET A 144 -34.36 -1.14 17.78
CA MET A 144 -35.19 0.04 18.04
C MET A 144 -36.20 0.31 16.92
N LEU A 145 -35.81 0.15 15.67
CA LEU A 145 -36.67 0.39 14.51
C LEU A 145 -37.81 -0.64 14.45
N LYS A 146 -37.51 -1.91 14.73
CA LYS A 146 -38.52 -2.97 14.89
C LYS A 146 -39.49 -2.68 16.02
N LYS A 147 -38.98 -2.28 17.19
CA LYS A 147 -39.80 -1.98 18.37
C LYS A 147 -40.81 -0.85 18.09
N ASN A 148 -40.46 0.08 17.22
CA ASN A 148 -41.31 1.21 16.83
C ASN A 148 -42.22 0.92 15.62
N HIS A 149 -42.25 -0.32 15.09
CA HIS A 149 -43.02 -0.73 13.91
C HIS A 149 -42.73 0.12 12.65
N ILE A 150 -41.52 0.66 12.52
CA ILE A 150 -41.12 1.47 11.36
C ILE A 150 -40.63 0.58 10.21
N ILE A 151 -40.15 -0.62 10.53
CA ILE A 151 -39.64 -1.65 9.61
C ILE A 151 -40.00 -3.03 10.17
#